data_AF-A0A941ZZ53-F1
#
_entry.id   AF-A0A941ZZ53-F1
#
_cell.length_a   1.000
_cell.length_b   1.000
_cell.length_c   1.000
_cell.angle_alpha   90.00
_cell.angle_beta   90.00
_cell.angle_gamma   90.00
#
_symmetry.space_group_name_H-M   'P 1'
#
loop_
_entity.id
_entity.type
_entity.pdbx_description
1 polymer ?
#
loop_
_entity_poly.entity_id
_entity_poly.type
_entity_poly.pdbx_seq_one_letter_code
_entity_poly.pdbx_strand_id
1 'polypeptide(L)'
;MRTIGAVLLMAGLLPRAEPAQQSGDYTDRVEIRRTDHGIPHIRATDLAAMGFGLAWVQLEDYGARIPHTLLRARGHLGRWYGRDSLNSDYG
;
A
#
# COMPACT_ATOMS: atom_id res chain seq x y z
N MET A 1 -55.91 -8.71 -19.17
CA MET A 1 -55.54 -8.48 -17.75
C MET A 1 -54.02 -8.33 -17.67
N ARG A 2 -53.57 -7.42 -16.80
CA ARG A 2 -52.32 -6.64 -16.87
C ARG A 2 -51.08 -7.44 -16.46
N THR A 3 -50.00 -7.28 -17.23
CA THR A 3 -48.62 -7.67 -16.94
C THR A 3 -47.96 -6.70 -15.95
N ILE A 4 -47.84 -7.04 -14.66
CA ILE A 4 -46.92 -6.43 -13.68
C ILE A 4 -46.75 -7.48 -12.56
N GLY A 5 -45.59 -7.86 -12.04
CA GLY A 5 -44.23 -7.41 -12.25
C GLY A 5 -43.30 -8.26 -11.37
N ALA A 6 -42.05 -8.40 -11.80
CA ALA A 6 -40.97 -8.89 -10.97
C ALA A 6 -39.69 -8.22 -11.47
N VAL A 7 -39.59 -6.91 -11.24
CA VAL A 7 -38.32 -6.19 -11.32
C VAL A 7 -38.11 -5.63 -9.93
N LEU A 8 -37.25 -6.28 -9.13
CA LEU A 8 -36.40 -5.58 -8.17
C LEU A 8 -35.40 -6.55 -7.51
N LEU A 9 -34.22 -6.01 -7.19
CA LEU A 9 -33.04 -6.59 -6.54
C LEU A 9 -32.08 -7.44 -7.41
N MET A 10 -31.50 -6.80 -8.43
CA MET A 10 -30.14 -7.11 -8.89
C MET A 10 -29.26 -5.84 -8.87
N ALA A 11 -29.31 -5.07 -7.78
CA ALA A 11 -28.52 -3.83 -7.65
C ALA A 11 -27.22 -4.02 -6.82
N GLY A 12 -26.96 -5.22 -6.28
CA GLY A 12 -25.85 -5.47 -5.35
C GLY A 12 -24.55 -6.01 -5.97
N LEU A 13 -24.52 -6.30 -7.27
CA LEU A 13 -23.40 -6.99 -7.92
C LEU A 13 -22.61 -6.16 -8.94
N LEU A 14 -22.83 -4.84 -8.99
CA LEU A 14 -21.98 -3.99 -9.82
C LEU A 14 -20.64 -3.80 -9.10
N PRO A 15 -19.49 -4.21 -9.69
CA PRO A 15 -18.20 -3.86 -9.14
C PRO A 15 -18.13 -2.35 -9.03
N ARG A 16 -17.89 -1.85 -7.82
CA ARG A 16 -17.59 -0.43 -7.64
C ARG A 16 -16.35 -0.16 -8.47
N ALA A 17 -16.49 0.69 -9.49
CA ALA A 17 -15.33 1.20 -10.21
C ALA A 17 -14.50 1.97 -9.18
N GLU A 18 -13.45 1.32 -8.65
CA GLU A 18 -12.45 2.04 -7.89
C GLU A 18 -11.84 3.08 -8.83
N PRO A 19 -11.73 4.34 -8.40
CA PRO A 19 -11.05 5.33 -9.21
C PRO A 19 -9.67 4.75 -9.56
N ALA A 20 -9.40 4.61 -10.85
CA ALA A 20 -8.12 4.08 -11.31
C ALA A 20 -7.01 4.88 -10.62
N GLN A 21 -6.10 4.17 -9.94
CA GLN A 21 -4.96 4.81 -9.29
C GLN A 21 -4.27 5.68 -10.34
N GLN A 22 -4.37 7.00 -10.16
CA GLN A 22 -3.80 7.94 -11.11
C GLN A 22 -2.29 7.71 -11.11
N SER A 23 -1.80 7.09 -12.16
CA SER A 23 -0.38 6.98 -12.46
C SER A 23 0.13 8.38 -12.75
N GLY A 24 0.67 9.02 -11.73
CA GLY A 24 1.24 10.35 -11.78
C GLY A 24 2.28 10.49 -10.67
N ASP A 25 3.11 11.52 -10.80
CA ASP A 25 4.11 11.83 -9.78
C ASP A 25 3.40 12.12 -8.44
N TYR A 26 3.80 11.41 -7.38
CA TYR A 26 3.28 11.62 -6.03
C TYR A 26 4.00 12.75 -5.30
N THR A 27 5.16 13.19 -5.80
CA THR A 27 6.04 14.15 -5.12
C THR A 27 5.34 15.48 -4.87
N ASP A 28 4.54 15.98 -5.82
CA ASP A 28 3.81 17.25 -5.68
C ASP A 28 2.53 17.13 -4.81
N ARG A 29 2.18 15.91 -4.39
CA ARG A 29 0.92 15.60 -3.67
C ARG A 29 1.16 15.19 -2.22
N VAL A 30 2.40 15.25 -1.78
CA VAL A 30 2.85 14.84 -0.45
C VAL A 30 3.77 15.90 0.13
N GLU A 31 3.47 16.35 1.33
CA GLU A 31 4.33 17.20 2.14
C GLU A 31 4.77 16.41 3.39
N ILE A 32 6.08 16.31 3.62
CA ILE A 32 6.65 15.67 4.80
C ILE A 32 7.37 16.74 5.61
N ARG A 33 6.91 16.94 6.85
CA ARG A 33 7.57 17.83 7.82
C ARG A 33 8.07 17.03 9.00
N ARG A 34 9.32 17.19 9.36
CA ARG A 34 9.91 16.54 10.54
C ARG A 34 9.93 17.50 11.73
N THR A 35 9.70 16.97 12.92
CA THR A 35 9.95 17.67 14.17
C THR A 35 11.45 17.72 14.47
N ASP A 36 11.87 18.46 15.50
CA ASP A 36 13.27 18.50 15.96
C ASP A 36 13.82 17.13 16.37
N HIS A 37 12.94 16.19 16.71
CA HIS A 37 13.29 14.81 17.06
C HIS A 37 13.20 13.86 15.84
N GLY A 38 13.01 14.39 14.64
CA GLY A 38 12.95 13.62 13.39
C GLY A 38 11.60 12.94 13.12
N ILE A 39 10.56 13.16 13.93
CA ILE A 39 9.26 12.50 13.76
C ILE A 39 8.57 13.06 12.51
N PRO A 40 8.24 12.24 11.50
CA PRO A 40 7.61 12.72 10.28
C PRO A 40 6.10 12.92 10.47
N HIS A 41 5.62 14.10 10.13
CA HIS A 41 4.21 14.41 9.91
C HIS A 41 3.96 14.47 8.40
N ILE A 42 3.09 13.59 7.90
CA ILE A 42 2.79 13.45 6.47
C ILE A 42 1.43 14.07 6.19
N ARG A 43 1.39 15.04 5.27
CA ARG A 43 0.16 15.58 4.70
C ARG A 43 0.09 15.20 3.23
N ALA A 44 -1.04 14.64 2.79
CA ALA A 44 -1.22 14.19 1.42
C ALA A 44 -2.63 14.53 0.89
N THR A 45 -2.77 14.60 -0.44
CA THR A 45 -4.05 14.92 -1.10
C THR A 45 -5.06 13.78 -1.04
N ASP A 46 -4.59 12.54 -0.90
CA ASP A 46 -5.38 11.32 -0.89
C ASP A 46 -4.56 10.14 -0.33
N LEU A 47 -5.20 8.97 -0.21
CA LEU A 47 -4.58 7.79 0.37
C LEU A 47 -3.44 7.21 -0.47
N ALA A 48 -3.46 7.37 -1.80
CA ALA A 48 -2.40 6.87 -2.66
C ALA A 48 -1.11 7.68 -2.44
N ALA A 49 -1.23 9.01 -2.47
CA ALA A 49 -0.14 9.92 -2.13
C ALA A 49 0.34 9.71 -0.68
N MET A 50 -0.57 9.53 0.28
CA MET A 50 -0.21 9.21 1.67
C MET A 50 0.63 7.94 1.77
N GLY A 51 0.24 6.88 1.06
CA GLY A 51 0.99 5.62 1.02
C GLY A 51 2.40 5.79 0.45
N PHE A 52 2.55 6.60 -0.59
CA PHE A 52 3.87 6.98 -1.12
C PHE A 52 4.73 7.70 -0.07
N GLY A 53 4.18 8.73 0.58
CA GLY A 53 4.90 9.46 1.64
C GLY A 53 5.31 8.55 2.81
N LEU A 54 4.44 7.63 3.22
CA LEU A 54 4.74 6.66 4.27
C LEU A 54 5.88 5.72 3.87
N ALA A 55 5.86 5.19 2.65
CA ALA A 55 6.93 4.33 2.15
C ALA A 55 8.27 5.09 2.08
N TRP A 56 8.24 6.36 1.66
CA TRP A 56 9.42 7.22 1.62
C TRP A 56 10.05 7.38 3.00
N VAL A 57 9.29 7.85 4.01
CA VAL A 57 9.86 8.08 5.35
C VAL A 57 10.33 6.78 5.99
N GLN A 58 9.65 5.66 5.75
CA GLN A 58 10.09 4.35 6.24
C GLN A 58 11.45 3.96 5.64
N LEU A 59 11.68 4.19 4.35
CA LEU A 59 12.96 3.92 3.71
C LEU A 59 14.05 4.91 4.15
N GLU A 60 13.71 6.18 4.33
CA GLU A 60 14.65 7.20 4.79
C GLU A 60 15.15 6.91 6.22
N ASP A 61 14.25 6.56 7.13
CA ASP A 61 14.57 6.39 8.56
C ASP A 61 15.13 4.99 8.88
N TYR A 62 14.65 3.94 8.19
CA TYR A 62 14.99 2.54 8.50
C TYR A 62 15.83 1.86 7.42
N GLY A 63 15.90 2.43 6.22
CA GLY A 63 16.74 1.95 5.12
C GLY A 63 16.44 0.51 4.71
N ALA A 64 17.51 -0.27 4.52
CA ALA A 64 17.45 -1.65 4.05
C ALA A 64 16.65 -2.61 4.95
N ARG A 65 16.35 -2.22 6.21
CA ARG A 65 15.50 -3.02 7.10
C ARG A 65 14.07 -3.17 6.56
N ILE A 66 13.55 -2.16 5.84
CA ILE A 66 12.20 -2.21 5.28
C ILE A 66 12.11 -3.25 4.15
N PRO A 67 12.96 -3.20 3.09
CA PRO A 67 13.01 -4.26 2.09
C PRO A 67 13.29 -5.64 2.70
N HIS A 68 14.19 -5.75 3.68
CA HIS A 68 14.47 -7.03 4.33
C HIS A 68 13.22 -7.62 5.00
N THR A 69 12.49 -6.80 5.79
CA THR A 69 11.24 -7.23 6.43
C THR A 69 10.18 -7.63 5.41
N LEU A 70 10.09 -6.90 4.29
CA LEU A 70 9.18 -7.24 3.20
C LEU A 70 9.54 -8.55 2.50
N LEU A 71 10.82 -8.90 2.39
CA LEU A 71 11.27 -10.19 1.87
C LEU A 71 10.97 -11.32 2.85
N ARG A 72 11.23 -11.10 4.15
CA ARG A 72 10.88 -12.04 5.22
C ARG A 72 9.39 -12.36 5.24
N ALA A 73 8.54 -11.33 5.23
CA ALA A 73 7.09 -11.50 5.25
C ALA A 73 6.56 -12.26 4.02
N ARG A 74 7.31 -12.26 2.90
CA ARG A 74 6.97 -13.00 1.68
C ARG A 74 7.60 -14.39 1.60
N GLY A 75 8.40 -14.80 2.59
CA GLY A 75 9.17 -16.05 2.52
C GLY A 75 10.15 -16.05 1.35
N HIS A 76 10.86 -14.94 1.16
CA HIS A 76 11.80 -14.74 0.05
C HIS A 76 13.24 -14.49 0.51
N LEU A 77 13.55 -14.62 1.80
CA LEU A 77 14.92 -14.40 2.26
C LEU A 77 15.87 -15.44 1.69
N GLY A 78 15.50 -16.72 1.63
CA GLY A 78 16.35 -17.77 1.06
C GLY A 78 16.73 -17.52 -0.40
N ARG A 79 15.83 -16.90 -1.18
CA ARG A 79 16.09 -16.52 -2.58
C ARG A 79 17.20 -15.48 -2.71
N TRP A 80 17.27 -14.50 -1.81
CA TRP A 80 18.15 -13.32 -1.94
C TRP A 80 19.35 -13.35 -0.99
N TYR A 81 19.23 -14.00 0.16
CA TYR A 81 20.24 -14.11 1.22
C TYR A 81 20.81 -15.53 1.38
N GLY A 82 20.33 -16.49 0.58
CA GLY A 82 20.91 -17.83 0.49
C GLY A 82 20.39 -18.84 1.52
N ARG A 83 21.02 -20.02 1.52
CA ARG A 83 20.56 -21.21 2.24
C ARG A 83 20.31 -20.97 3.72
N ASP A 84 21.16 -20.21 4.39
CA ASP A 84 21.07 -19.95 5.83
C ASP A 84 19.80 -19.18 6.21
N SER A 85 19.18 -18.50 5.25
CA SER A 85 17.93 -17.76 5.46
C SER A 85 16.67 -18.57 5.15
N LEU A 86 16.76 -19.79 4.61
CA LEU A 86 15.59 -20.59 4.21
C LEU A 86 14.68 -20.93 5.39
N ASN A 87 15.25 -21.23 6.56
CA ASN A 87 14.44 -21.53 7.74
C ASN A 87 13.54 -20.36 8.14
N SER A 88 13.99 -19.12 7.91
CA SER A 88 13.20 -17.91 8.19
C SER A 88 12.02 -17.69 7.24
N ASP A 89 11.95 -18.41 6.12
CA ASP A 89 10.86 -18.27 5.15
C ASP A 89 9.63 -19.12 5.51
N TYR A 90 9.76 -20.12 6.39
CA TYR A 90 8.70 -21.06 6.74
C TYR A 90 8.01 -20.78 8.09
N GLY A 91 8.50 -19.83 8.88
CA GLY A 91 7.97 -19.49 10.22
C GLY A 91 8.84 -20.00 11.35
#